data_AF-A0ABD4ZIA7-F1
#
_entry.id   AF-A0ABD4ZIA7-F1
#
_cell.length_a   1.000
_cell.length_b   1.000
_cell.length_c   1.000
_cell.angle_alpha   90.00
_cell.angle_beta   90.00
_cell.angle_gamma   90.00
#
_symmetry.space_group_name_H-M   'P 1'
#
loop_
_entity.id
_entity.type
_entity.pdbx_description
1 polymer ?
#
loop_
_entity_poly.entity_id
_entity_poly.type
_entity_poly.pdbx_seq_one_letter_code
_entity_poly.pdbx_strand_id
1 'polypeptide(L)'
;MKRRYIIAASALALIGLATSACSNHNNEQAKKTDKLEKMTDKADKEAKEKSKTGSSNKFVGNTFKTKKGSIKIEKLTKVTLKNATPDGDIHYIIIDSSFTNKAKKGVTPEDFFMDNLKVEQKLAKSTHEVGGERSQFEDDLTPWKDKINAKLNKVDPDQTVQFAMSFQLDKDNGDKDIDTYLLQPWNSDTVDSYGKPLNIKVSATQTITVPKDDDSNTDDDY
;
A
#
# COMPACT_ATOMS: atom_id res chain seq x y z
N MET A 1 -18.93 39.53 26.63
CA MET A 1 -17.50 39.87 26.44
C MET A 1 -16.98 39.16 25.19
N LYS A 2 -16.55 39.91 24.18
CA LYS A 2 -16.07 39.40 22.88
C LYS A 2 -14.56 39.20 22.96
N ARG A 3 -14.02 38.07 22.49
CA ARG A 3 -12.60 37.94 22.15
C ARG A 3 -12.46 37.35 20.75
N ARG A 4 -11.78 38.12 19.90
CA ARG A 4 -11.44 37.86 18.51
C ARG A 4 -10.09 37.16 18.49
N TYR A 5 -9.93 36.14 17.66
CA TYR A 5 -8.61 35.59 17.33
C TYR A 5 -8.25 35.91 15.89
N ILE A 6 -6.98 36.28 15.73
CA ILE A 6 -6.35 36.92 14.58
C ILE A 6 -6.02 35.83 13.55
N ILE A 7 -6.47 36.03 12.30
CA ILE A 7 -6.08 35.25 11.14
C ILE A 7 -4.76 35.82 10.64
N ALA A 8 -3.67 35.04 10.73
CA ALA A 8 -2.40 35.38 10.11
C ALA A 8 -2.34 34.76 8.71
N ALA A 9 -2.47 35.61 7.70
CA ALA A 9 -2.30 35.28 6.29
C ALA A 9 -0.80 35.23 5.97
N SER A 10 -0.32 34.11 5.41
CA SER A 10 1.00 34.03 4.80
C SER A 10 0.82 33.95 3.28
N ALA A 11 1.20 35.03 2.61
CA ALA A 11 1.12 35.20 1.17
C ALA A 11 2.14 34.30 0.45
N LEU A 12 1.69 33.53 -0.53
CA LEU A 12 2.57 32.85 -1.50
C LEU A 12 2.77 33.76 -2.71
N ALA A 13 4.02 34.16 -2.91
CA ALA A 13 4.46 35.03 -3.97
C ALA A 13 4.33 34.34 -5.34
N LEU A 14 3.65 35.04 -6.25
CA LEU A 14 3.65 34.78 -7.70
C LEU A 14 5.04 35.09 -8.28
N ILE A 15 5.67 34.09 -8.91
CA ILE A 15 6.77 34.34 -9.85
C ILE A 15 6.18 34.21 -11.25
N GLY A 16 5.98 35.37 -11.89
CA GLY A 16 5.75 35.46 -13.32
C GLY A 16 7.05 35.33 -14.09
N LEU A 17 7.00 34.66 -15.24
CA LEU A 17 7.95 34.87 -16.32
C LEU A 17 7.16 35.34 -17.54
N ALA A 18 7.36 36.61 -17.85
CA ALA A 18 6.84 37.25 -19.05
C ALA A 18 7.84 37.11 -20.21
N THR A 19 7.30 36.64 -21.34
CA THR A 19 7.52 37.06 -22.72
C THR A 19 8.93 37.07 -23.31
N SER A 20 9.06 36.39 -24.46
CA SER A 20 9.46 37.03 -25.73
C SER A 20 8.88 36.24 -26.89
N ALA A 21 7.96 36.86 -27.64
CA ALA A 21 7.55 36.42 -28.96
C ALA A 21 8.35 37.22 -30.00
N CYS A 22 8.84 36.56 -31.05
CA CYS A 22 9.12 37.20 -32.34
C CYS A 22 8.78 36.24 -33.48
N SER A 23 8.12 36.79 -34.48
CA SER A 23 7.45 36.18 -35.63
C SER A 23 8.31 36.18 -36.91
N ASN A 24 8.02 35.23 -37.80
CA ASN A 24 8.19 35.14 -39.27
C ASN A 24 9.14 36.09 -40.03
N HIS A 25 10.00 35.54 -40.91
CA HIS A 25 9.86 35.64 -42.39
C HIS A 25 10.84 34.73 -43.18
N ASN A 26 10.50 34.49 -44.45
CA ASN A 26 11.01 33.50 -45.42
C ASN A 26 12.42 33.72 -46.04
N ASN A 27 12.94 32.59 -46.53
CA ASN A 27 13.49 32.30 -47.87
C ASN A 27 15.01 32.06 -48.09
N GLU A 28 15.23 30.85 -48.63
CA GLU A 28 16.18 30.40 -49.67
C GLU A 28 17.70 30.19 -49.45
N GLN A 29 18.09 28.96 -49.85
CA GLN A 29 19.33 28.50 -50.48
C GLN A 29 20.63 28.43 -49.65
N ALA A 30 21.10 27.21 -49.33
CA ALA A 30 21.91 26.36 -50.22
C ALA A 30 22.73 25.29 -49.46
N LYS A 31 22.50 24.02 -49.86
CA LYS A 31 23.41 22.85 -49.88
C LYS A 31 24.72 22.87 -49.06
N LYS A 32 24.79 21.91 -48.11
CA LYS A 32 25.88 20.96 -47.77
C LYS A 32 25.52 20.46 -46.35
N THR A 33 25.42 19.19 -46.00
CA THR A 33 26.15 18.00 -46.42
C THR A 33 25.39 16.78 -45.86
N ASP A 34 25.31 15.71 -46.64
CA ASP A 34 24.82 14.38 -46.25
C ASP A 34 25.37 13.87 -44.91
N LYS A 35 24.57 13.03 -44.24
CA LYS A 35 24.86 12.16 -43.08
C LYS A 35 24.39 12.61 -41.68
N LEU A 36 23.15 13.08 -41.51
CA LEU A 36 22.53 13.06 -40.16
C LEU A 36 20.99 13.02 -40.14
N GLU A 37 20.32 12.30 -41.05
CA GLU A 37 18.84 12.22 -41.06
C GLU A 37 18.29 10.78 -41.08
N LYS A 38 19.03 9.83 -40.49
CA LYS A 38 18.54 8.43 -40.38
C LYS A 38 18.61 7.84 -38.97
N MET A 39 18.76 8.68 -37.94
CA MET A 39 18.83 8.25 -36.54
C MET A 39 17.91 9.00 -35.58
N THR A 40 17.10 9.94 -36.04
CA THR A 40 16.15 10.70 -35.19
C THR A 40 14.67 10.33 -35.41
N ASP A 41 14.32 9.60 -36.47
CA ASP A 41 12.95 9.12 -36.72
C ASP A 41 12.61 7.75 -36.09
N LYS A 42 13.54 7.16 -35.30
CA LYS A 42 13.28 5.94 -34.51
C LYS A 42 13.13 6.18 -33.01
N ALA A 43 13.47 7.37 -32.50
CA ALA A 43 13.31 7.71 -31.09
C ALA A 43 11.91 8.27 -30.77
N ASP A 44 11.23 8.89 -31.75
CA ASP A 44 9.91 9.52 -31.55
C ASP A 44 8.71 8.61 -31.87
N LYS A 45 8.94 7.38 -32.34
CA LYS A 45 7.89 6.36 -32.50
C LYS A 45 7.79 5.37 -31.34
N GLU A 46 8.76 5.34 -30.43
CA GLU A 46 8.67 4.53 -29.19
C GLU A 46 8.20 5.35 -27.97
N ALA A 47 8.20 6.69 -28.06
CA ALA A 47 7.71 7.58 -27.01
C ALA A 47 6.18 7.84 -27.07
N LYS A 48 5.48 7.36 -28.11
CA LYS A 48 4.04 7.65 -28.34
C LYS A 48 3.08 6.46 -28.21
N GLU A 49 3.49 5.37 -27.54
CA GLU A 49 2.59 4.22 -27.29
C GLU A 49 2.35 3.83 -25.81
N LYS A 50 2.85 4.57 -24.83
CA LYS A 50 2.68 4.20 -23.40
C LYS A 50 1.95 5.21 -22.50
N SER A 51 1.01 5.98 -23.05
CA SER A 51 0.01 6.66 -22.23
C SER A 51 -1.42 6.34 -22.66
N LYS A 52 -1.67 5.07 -23.00
CA LYS A 52 -2.99 4.52 -22.68
C LYS A 52 -2.95 4.14 -21.20
N THR A 53 -3.18 5.12 -20.33
CA THR A 53 -3.67 4.90 -18.96
C THR A 53 -5.08 4.32 -19.07
N GLY A 54 -5.18 3.14 -19.69
CA GLY A 54 -6.33 2.29 -19.56
C GLY A 54 -6.37 1.94 -18.09
N SER A 55 -7.45 2.34 -17.43
CA SER A 55 -7.89 1.84 -16.12
C SER A 55 -8.04 0.32 -16.22
N SER A 56 -6.91 -0.39 -16.30
CA SER A 56 -6.86 -1.84 -16.27
C SER A 56 -7.13 -2.20 -14.84
N ASN A 57 -8.34 -2.69 -14.58
CA ASN A 57 -8.69 -3.25 -13.30
C ASN A 57 -7.64 -4.33 -12.97
N LYS A 58 -6.77 -4.06 -11.99
CA LYS A 58 -5.69 -4.99 -11.64
C LYS A 58 -6.20 -6.21 -10.89
N PHE A 59 -7.38 -6.06 -10.28
CA PHE A 59 -8.10 -7.15 -9.67
C PHE A 59 -8.91 -7.90 -10.73
N VAL A 60 -8.66 -9.21 -10.82
CA VAL A 60 -9.51 -10.19 -11.51
C VAL A 60 -10.12 -11.07 -10.42
N GLY A 61 -11.38 -10.82 -10.08
CA GLY A 61 -11.99 -11.38 -8.87
C GLY A 61 -11.26 -10.88 -7.62
N ASN A 62 -10.87 -11.80 -6.74
CA ASN A 62 -10.08 -11.52 -5.54
C ASN A 62 -8.56 -11.57 -5.76
N THR A 63 -8.10 -11.60 -7.01
CA THR A 63 -6.68 -11.72 -7.34
C THR A 63 -6.15 -10.44 -7.97
N PHE A 64 -5.21 -9.78 -7.29
CA PHE A 64 -4.40 -8.71 -7.83
C PHE A 64 -3.30 -9.27 -8.74
N LYS A 65 -3.15 -8.73 -9.95
CA LYS A 65 -2.18 -9.22 -10.93
C LYS A 65 -1.33 -8.10 -11.53
N THR A 66 -0.02 -8.35 -11.58
CA THR A 66 0.95 -7.56 -12.35
C THR A 66 1.78 -8.49 -13.24
N LYS A 67 2.70 -7.92 -14.03
CA LYS A 67 3.69 -8.71 -14.78
C LYS A 67 4.73 -9.38 -13.87
N LYS A 68 4.91 -8.87 -12.64
CA LYS A 68 5.95 -9.34 -11.71
C LYS A 68 5.40 -10.34 -10.68
N GLY A 69 4.09 -10.53 -10.59
CA GLY A 69 3.49 -11.48 -9.66
C GLY A 69 2.00 -11.27 -9.48
N SER A 70 1.42 -12.04 -8.57
CA SER A 70 0.03 -11.91 -8.18
C SER A 70 -0.20 -12.21 -6.71
N ILE A 71 -1.16 -11.52 -6.11
CA ILE A 71 -1.66 -11.80 -4.78
C ILE A 71 -3.13 -12.18 -4.90
N LYS A 72 -3.52 -13.35 -4.38
CA LYS A 72 -4.92 -13.75 -4.23
C LYS A 72 -5.33 -13.58 -2.78
N ILE A 73 -6.40 -12.83 -2.56
CA ILE A 73 -6.96 -12.55 -1.25
C ILE A 73 -7.97 -13.63 -0.89
N GLU A 74 -7.73 -14.37 0.19
CA GLU A 74 -8.55 -15.52 0.56
C GLU A 74 -9.56 -15.18 1.65
N LYS A 75 -9.08 -14.58 2.75
CA LYS A 75 -9.91 -14.33 3.93
C LYS A 75 -9.46 -13.08 4.66
N LEU A 76 -10.43 -12.31 5.18
CA LEU A 76 -10.19 -11.22 6.12
C LEU A 76 -10.78 -11.62 7.48
N THR A 77 -9.93 -11.70 8.50
CA THR A 77 -10.32 -12.03 9.88
C THR A 77 -10.02 -10.84 10.78
N LYS A 78 -10.97 -10.45 11.64
CA LYS A 78 -10.68 -9.55 12.76
C LYS A 78 -10.18 -10.36 13.95
N VAL A 79 -9.15 -9.88 14.62
CA VAL A 79 -8.61 -10.52 15.82
C VAL A 79 -8.57 -9.51 16.95
N THR A 80 -9.03 -9.92 18.13
CA THR A 80 -8.84 -9.19 19.38
C THR A 80 -7.88 -9.97 20.25
N LEU A 81 -6.72 -9.39 20.55
CA LEU A 81 -5.80 -9.85 21.58
C LEU A 81 -6.23 -9.24 22.92
N LYS A 82 -6.91 -10.02 23.74
CA LYS A 82 -7.37 -9.62 25.07
C LYS A 82 -6.22 -9.56 26.05
N ASN A 83 -6.22 -8.52 26.89
CA ASN A 83 -5.20 -8.29 27.91
C ASN A 83 -3.77 -8.23 27.36
N ALA A 84 -3.59 -7.86 26.10
CA ALA A 84 -2.28 -7.79 25.47
C ALA A 84 -1.42 -6.66 26.04
N THR A 85 -2.04 -5.60 26.59
CA THR A 85 -1.35 -4.55 27.33
C THR A 85 -2.06 -4.25 28.66
N PRO A 86 -1.40 -3.56 29.61
CA PRO A 86 -2.06 -3.05 30.81
C PRO A 86 -3.22 -2.08 30.48
N ASP A 87 -3.12 -1.39 29.35
CA ASP A 87 -4.08 -0.36 28.92
C ASP A 87 -5.28 -0.93 28.15
N GLY A 88 -5.24 -2.22 27.80
CA GLY A 88 -6.40 -2.96 27.29
C GLY A 88 -6.09 -3.92 26.13
N ASP A 89 -7.15 -4.19 25.38
CA ASP A 89 -7.12 -5.11 24.25
C ASP A 89 -6.46 -4.47 23.02
N ILE A 90 -5.80 -5.28 22.21
CA ILE A 90 -5.29 -4.88 20.90
C ILE A 90 -6.14 -5.53 19.81
N HIS A 91 -6.49 -4.75 18.79
CA HIS A 91 -7.28 -5.22 17.67
C HIS A 91 -6.43 -5.29 16.41
N TYR A 92 -6.68 -6.32 15.59
CA TYR A 92 -6.03 -6.55 14.32
C TYR A 92 -7.05 -6.86 13.24
N ILE A 93 -6.66 -6.58 12.00
CA ILE A 93 -7.09 -7.38 10.87
C ILE A 93 -5.96 -8.31 10.42
N ILE A 94 -6.35 -9.49 9.94
CA ILE A 94 -5.48 -10.45 9.28
C ILE A 94 -6.06 -10.78 7.91
N ILE A 95 -5.25 -10.63 6.87
CA ILE A 95 -5.58 -10.93 5.48
C ILE A 95 -4.79 -12.17 5.07
N ASP A 96 -5.44 -13.35 5.10
CA ASP A 96 -4.90 -14.57 4.51
C ASP A 96 -4.83 -14.43 2.98
N SER A 97 -3.65 -14.71 2.41
CA SER A 97 -3.39 -14.53 0.99
C SER A 97 -2.40 -15.56 0.45
N SER A 98 -2.43 -15.76 -0.87
CA SER A 98 -1.36 -16.47 -1.58
C SER A 98 -0.60 -15.51 -2.50
N PHE A 99 0.73 -15.57 -2.49
CA PHE A 99 1.59 -14.81 -3.39
C PHE A 99 2.25 -15.74 -4.40
N THR A 100 2.16 -15.40 -5.69
CA THR A 100 2.91 -16.03 -6.77
C THR A 100 3.94 -15.05 -7.32
N ASN A 101 5.22 -15.39 -7.22
CA ASN A 101 6.29 -14.57 -7.77
C ASN A 101 6.48 -14.86 -9.28
N LYS A 102 6.38 -13.84 -10.13
CA LYS A 102 6.69 -13.92 -11.57
C LYS A 102 7.86 -13.01 -11.97
N ALA A 103 8.55 -12.43 -11.00
CA ALA A 103 9.77 -11.68 -11.24
C ALA A 103 10.94 -12.63 -11.49
N LYS A 104 12.04 -12.09 -12.04
CA LYS A 104 13.26 -12.86 -12.34
C LYS A 104 14.15 -13.11 -11.12
N LYS A 105 13.78 -12.57 -9.95
CA LYS A 105 14.53 -12.67 -8.70
C LYS A 105 13.59 -13.04 -7.55
N GLY A 106 14.15 -13.51 -6.45
CA GLY A 106 13.42 -13.70 -5.20
C GLY A 106 12.83 -12.39 -4.70
N VAL A 107 11.57 -12.42 -4.28
CA VAL A 107 10.81 -11.28 -3.74
C VAL A 107 10.03 -11.76 -2.52
N THR A 108 9.95 -10.96 -1.46
CA THR A 108 9.13 -11.29 -0.29
C THR A 108 7.66 -10.94 -0.58
N PRO A 109 6.69 -11.71 -0.07
CA PRO A 109 5.29 -11.36 -0.18
C PRO A 109 4.97 -9.96 0.37
N GLU A 110 5.60 -9.55 1.47
CA GLU A 110 5.39 -8.23 2.08
C GLU A 110 5.84 -7.08 1.19
N ASP A 111 7.07 -7.13 0.66
CA ASP A 111 7.58 -6.09 -0.26
C ASP A 111 6.64 -5.97 -1.47
N PHE A 112 6.27 -7.11 -2.06
CA PHE A 112 5.36 -7.10 -3.21
C PHE A 112 3.98 -6.54 -2.83
N PHE A 113 3.46 -6.89 -1.65
CA PHE A 113 2.17 -6.37 -1.17
C PHE A 113 2.24 -4.86 -1.00
N MET A 114 3.17 -4.35 -0.19
CA MET A 114 3.26 -2.92 0.14
C MET A 114 3.63 -2.05 -1.07
N ASP A 115 4.40 -2.59 -2.02
CA ASP A 115 4.72 -1.87 -3.26
C ASP A 115 3.51 -1.66 -4.18
N ASN A 116 2.50 -2.53 -4.06
CA ASN A 116 1.43 -2.63 -5.05
C ASN A 116 0.01 -2.43 -4.49
N LEU A 117 -0.16 -2.55 -3.18
CA LEU A 117 -1.45 -2.53 -2.51
C LEU A 117 -1.38 -1.68 -1.25
N LYS A 118 -2.40 -0.86 -1.07
CA LYS A 118 -2.68 -0.11 0.14
C LYS A 118 -3.97 -0.63 0.76
N VAL A 119 -3.98 -0.81 2.07
CA VAL A 119 -5.18 -1.22 2.81
C VAL A 119 -5.86 0.03 3.35
N GLU A 120 -7.18 0.14 3.16
CA GLU A 120 -7.98 1.22 3.70
C GLU A 120 -9.24 0.68 4.36
N GLN A 121 -9.71 1.33 5.41
CA GLN A 121 -11.04 1.16 5.96
C GLN A 121 -12.04 2.02 5.22
N LYS A 122 -13.23 1.46 4.98
CA LYS A 122 -14.37 2.22 4.48
C LYS A 122 -15.24 2.67 5.65
N LEU A 123 -15.17 3.96 5.96
CA LEU A 123 -16.04 4.62 6.93
C LEU A 123 -17.33 5.11 6.25
N ALA A 124 -18.29 5.58 7.05
CA ALA A 124 -19.57 6.07 6.54
C ALA A 124 -19.43 7.28 5.59
N LYS A 125 -18.41 8.14 5.80
CA LYS A 125 -18.22 9.41 5.08
C LYS A 125 -16.83 9.59 4.47
N SER A 126 -15.91 8.65 4.69
CA SER A 126 -14.51 8.76 4.27
C SER A 126 -13.88 7.38 4.15
N THR A 127 -12.66 7.34 3.63
CA THR A 127 -11.75 6.21 3.79
C THR A 127 -10.59 6.62 4.68
N HIS A 128 -10.01 5.65 5.38
CA HIS A 128 -8.86 5.84 6.23
C HIS A 128 -7.85 4.74 5.93
N GLU A 129 -6.58 5.09 5.81
CA GLU A 129 -5.54 4.08 5.59
C GLU A 129 -5.40 3.20 6.83
N VAL A 130 -5.24 1.90 6.61
CA VAL A 130 -4.89 0.96 7.67
C VAL A 130 -3.53 0.40 7.33
N GLY A 131 -2.58 0.65 8.20
CA GLY A 131 -1.21 0.22 7.97
C GLY A 131 -0.24 1.03 8.80
N GLY A 132 0.76 0.34 9.32
CA GLY A 132 1.82 0.91 10.13
C GLY A 132 2.97 -0.07 10.20
N GLU A 133 3.95 0.25 11.03
CA GLU A 133 5.07 -0.65 11.29
C GLU A 133 4.57 -1.99 11.87
N ARG A 134 5.38 -3.03 11.67
CA ARG A 134 5.11 -4.35 12.24
C ARG A 134 4.94 -4.21 13.76
N SER A 135 3.86 -4.77 14.28
CA SER A 135 3.62 -4.72 15.72
C SER A 135 4.38 -5.80 16.48
N GLN A 136 4.78 -5.50 17.72
CA GLN A 136 5.43 -6.45 18.63
C GLN A 136 4.52 -7.64 19.01
N PHE A 137 3.20 -7.53 18.85
CA PHE A 137 2.24 -8.58 19.22
C PHE A 137 1.89 -9.53 18.06
N GLU A 138 2.56 -9.42 16.91
CA GLU A 138 2.28 -10.29 15.75
C GLU A 138 2.53 -11.77 16.05
N ASP A 139 3.45 -12.08 16.97
CA ASP A 139 3.76 -13.47 17.35
C ASP A 139 2.64 -14.12 18.20
N ASP A 140 1.75 -13.33 18.79
CA ASP A 140 0.60 -13.82 19.56
C ASP A 140 -0.62 -14.15 18.67
N LEU A 141 -0.56 -13.81 17.38
CA LEU A 141 -1.66 -14.00 16.42
C LEU A 141 -1.75 -15.45 15.92
N THR A 142 -1.95 -16.40 16.84
CA THR A 142 -2.16 -17.83 16.51
C THR A 142 -3.60 -18.07 16.01
N PRO A 143 -3.81 -18.84 14.91
CA PRO A 143 -2.86 -19.72 14.22
C PRO A 143 -2.09 -19.09 13.04
N TRP A 144 -2.13 -17.77 12.87
CA TRP A 144 -1.52 -17.10 11.72
C TRP A 144 -0.02 -16.84 11.83
N LYS A 145 0.59 -17.00 13.01
CA LYS A 145 2.02 -16.75 13.26
C LYS A 145 2.94 -17.21 12.13
N ASP A 146 2.82 -18.47 11.71
CA ASP A 146 3.68 -19.02 10.65
C ASP A 146 3.44 -18.35 9.28
N LYS A 147 2.18 -18.07 8.94
CA LYS A 147 1.82 -17.37 7.70
C LYS A 147 2.26 -15.90 7.72
N ILE A 148 2.17 -15.26 8.89
CA ILE A 148 2.64 -13.90 9.10
C ILE A 148 4.16 -13.87 8.94
N ASN A 149 4.90 -14.81 9.52
CA ASN A 149 6.35 -14.88 9.35
C ASN A 149 6.75 -15.26 7.92
N ALA A 150 5.93 -16.04 7.20
CA ALA A 150 6.16 -16.37 5.80
C ALA A 150 6.14 -15.14 4.87
N LYS A 151 5.52 -14.01 5.25
CA LYS A 151 5.51 -12.77 4.45
C LYS A 151 6.91 -12.18 4.26
N LEU A 152 7.85 -12.53 5.15
CA LEU A 152 9.24 -12.06 5.16
C LEU A 152 10.19 -12.97 4.37
N ASN A 153 9.74 -14.18 4.02
CA ASN A 153 10.58 -15.15 3.33
C ASN A 153 10.62 -14.82 1.84
N LYS A 154 11.83 -14.79 1.26
CA LYS A 154 11.97 -14.64 -0.19
C LYS A 154 11.36 -15.84 -0.89
N VAL A 155 10.52 -15.57 -1.88
CA VAL A 155 9.88 -16.56 -2.74
C VAL A 155 10.59 -16.54 -4.08
N ASP A 156 11.08 -17.69 -4.54
CA ASP A 156 11.79 -17.79 -5.81
C ASP A 156 10.86 -17.58 -7.02
N PRO A 157 11.42 -17.26 -8.20
CA PRO A 157 10.65 -17.14 -9.43
C PRO A 157 9.74 -18.35 -9.67
N ASP A 158 8.52 -18.08 -10.11
CA ASP A 158 7.47 -19.04 -10.44
C ASP A 158 6.91 -19.86 -9.28
N GLN A 159 7.36 -19.64 -8.04
CA GLN A 159 6.78 -20.27 -6.86
C GLN A 159 5.54 -19.53 -6.33
N THR A 160 4.70 -20.28 -5.62
CA THR A 160 3.55 -19.76 -4.89
C THR A 160 3.64 -20.17 -3.44
N VAL A 161 3.41 -19.23 -2.53
CA VAL A 161 3.36 -19.48 -1.08
C VAL A 161 2.09 -18.88 -0.48
N GLN A 162 1.68 -19.45 0.65
CA GLN A 162 0.65 -18.90 1.51
C GLN A 162 1.30 -17.97 2.54
N PHE A 163 0.70 -16.82 2.79
CA PHE A 163 1.15 -15.85 3.78
C PHE A 163 -0.06 -15.10 4.37
N ALA A 164 0.18 -14.30 5.40
CA ALA A 164 -0.83 -13.41 5.94
C ALA A 164 -0.24 -12.03 6.19
N MET A 165 -1.00 -11.00 5.85
CA MET A 165 -0.72 -9.63 6.28
C MET A 165 -1.52 -9.36 7.56
N SER A 166 -0.87 -8.78 8.55
CA SER A 166 -1.46 -8.35 9.81
C SER A 166 -1.34 -6.84 9.92
N PHE A 167 -2.43 -6.19 10.33
CA PHE A 167 -2.43 -4.75 10.59
C PHE A 167 -3.11 -4.50 11.92
N GLN A 168 -2.38 -3.87 12.84
CA GLN A 168 -2.94 -3.42 14.11
C GLN A 168 -3.90 -2.26 13.84
N LEU A 169 -5.06 -2.29 14.49
CA LEU A 169 -6.04 -1.22 14.50
C LEU A 169 -5.86 -0.45 15.80
N ASP A 170 -5.21 0.71 15.73
CA ASP A 170 -5.15 1.68 16.82
C ASP A 170 -6.03 2.90 16.51
N LYS A 171 -6.23 3.78 17.50
CA LYS A 171 -7.14 4.94 17.34
C LYS A 171 -6.74 5.89 16.20
N ASP A 172 -5.46 5.91 15.83
CA ASP A 172 -4.92 6.82 14.80
C ASP A 172 -4.89 6.17 13.41
N ASN A 173 -4.90 4.83 13.36
CA ASN A 173 -4.66 4.02 12.17
C ASN A 173 -5.77 2.98 11.87
N GLY A 174 -6.88 2.98 12.62
CA GLY A 174 -8.04 2.15 12.30
C GLY A 174 -9.14 2.02 13.35
N ASP A 175 -10.39 2.06 12.92
CA ASP A 175 -11.56 1.83 13.76
C ASP A 175 -11.90 0.33 13.84
N LYS A 176 -11.85 -0.22 15.06
CA LYS A 176 -12.13 -1.63 15.33
C LYS A 176 -13.57 -2.06 15.01
N ASP A 177 -14.50 -1.12 14.88
CA ASP A 177 -15.92 -1.40 14.63
C ASP A 177 -16.26 -1.48 13.13
N ILE A 178 -15.26 -1.33 12.24
CA ILE A 178 -15.45 -1.33 10.78
C ILE A 178 -15.19 -2.71 10.18
N ASP A 179 -16.19 -3.28 9.50
CA ASP A 179 -16.12 -4.62 8.91
C ASP A 179 -15.83 -4.64 7.39
N THR A 180 -15.62 -3.47 6.80
CA THR A 180 -15.37 -3.34 5.36
C THR A 180 -14.07 -2.60 5.10
N TYR A 181 -13.19 -3.25 4.34
CA TYR A 181 -11.89 -2.74 3.96
C TYR A 181 -11.77 -2.72 2.44
N LEU A 182 -10.85 -1.90 1.96
CA LEU A 182 -10.52 -1.72 0.55
C LEU A 182 -9.05 -2.07 0.37
N LEU A 183 -8.76 -2.88 -0.63
CA LEU A 183 -7.40 -3.06 -1.14
C LEU A 183 -7.28 -2.22 -2.40
N GLN A 184 -6.64 -1.07 -2.26
CA GLN A 184 -6.45 -0.09 -3.31
C GLN A 184 -5.15 -0.42 -4.04
N PRO A 185 -5.16 -0.68 -5.37
CA PRO A 185 -3.92 -0.73 -6.12
C PRO A 185 -3.16 0.58 -5.96
N TRP A 186 -1.89 0.44 -5.65
CA TRP A 186 -0.99 1.49 -5.19
C TRP A 186 0.36 1.33 -5.87
N ASN A 187 1.06 2.44 -6.04
CA ASN A 187 2.45 2.44 -6.50
C ASN A 187 3.30 3.12 -5.44
N SER A 188 4.12 2.36 -4.71
CA SER A 188 5.00 2.91 -3.67
C SER A 188 6.00 3.92 -4.22
N ASP A 189 6.46 3.75 -5.47
CA ASP A 189 7.45 4.66 -6.09
C ASP A 189 6.87 6.07 -6.35
N THR A 190 5.60 6.15 -6.75
CA THR A 190 4.95 7.43 -7.09
C THR A 190 3.98 7.92 -6.03
N VAL A 191 3.72 7.10 -5.00
CA VAL A 191 2.81 7.41 -3.90
C VAL A 191 1.39 7.70 -4.43
N ASP A 192 0.96 6.95 -5.44
CA ASP A 192 -0.32 7.15 -6.12
C ASP A 192 -1.18 5.88 -6.19
N SER A 193 -2.47 6.06 -5.92
CA SER A 193 -3.50 5.05 -6.15
C SER A 193 -3.89 4.97 -7.62
N TYR A 194 -4.14 3.77 -8.12
CA TYR A 194 -4.62 3.57 -9.48
C TYR A 194 -5.64 2.42 -9.59
N GLY A 195 -6.40 2.39 -10.69
CA GLY A 195 -7.43 1.36 -10.88
C GLY A 195 -8.54 1.40 -9.83
N LYS A 196 -9.35 0.34 -9.77
CA LYS A 196 -10.45 0.22 -8.80
C LYS A 196 -10.01 -0.61 -7.59
N PRO A 197 -10.38 -0.22 -6.36
CA PRO A 197 -10.11 -1.02 -5.18
C PRO A 197 -10.94 -2.32 -5.17
N LEU A 198 -10.38 -3.36 -4.55
CA LEU A 198 -11.15 -4.54 -4.16
C LEU A 198 -11.81 -4.29 -2.80
N ASN A 199 -13.13 -4.44 -2.74
CA ASN A 199 -13.84 -4.44 -1.46
C ASN A 199 -13.71 -5.81 -0.80
N ILE A 200 -13.18 -5.84 0.42
CA ILE A 200 -13.08 -7.05 1.25
C ILE A 200 -13.86 -6.85 2.54
N LYS A 201 -14.59 -7.88 2.94
CA LYS A 201 -15.43 -7.86 4.14
C LYS A 201 -14.89 -8.86 5.15
N VAL A 202 -15.00 -8.50 6.43
CA VAL A 202 -14.67 -9.40 7.53
C VAL A 202 -15.56 -10.63 7.38
N SER A 203 -14.94 -11.80 7.29
CA SER A 203 -15.64 -13.08 7.16
C SER A 203 -15.57 -13.91 8.45
N ALA A 204 -14.70 -13.54 9.38
CA ALA A 204 -14.60 -14.13 10.70
C ALA A 204 -14.05 -13.12 11.71
N THR A 205 -14.38 -13.37 12.98
CA THR A 205 -13.79 -12.67 14.12
C THR A 205 -13.23 -13.71 15.08
N GLN A 206 -12.07 -13.44 15.67
CA GLN A 206 -11.44 -14.29 16.67
C GLN A 206 -11.00 -13.44 17.87
N THR A 207 -11.04 -14.05 19.05
CA THR A 207 -10.49 -13.46 20.27
C THR A 207 -9.46 -14.43 20.84
N ILE A 208 -8.28 -13.90 21.14
CA ILE A 208 -7.16 -14.63 21.76
C ILE A 208 -6.89 -13.93 23.08
N THR A 209 -6.77 -14.68 24.17
CA THR A 209 -6.40 -14.09 25.47
C THR A 209 -4.91 -14.30 25.65
N VAL A 210 -4.16 -13.20 25.77
CA VAL A 210 -2.72 -13.28 26.04
C VAL A 210 -2.56 -13.70 27.51
N PRO A 211 -1.80 -14.77 27.81
CA PRO A 211 -1.50 -15.13 29.18
C PRO A 211 -0.85 -13.95 29.90
N LYS A 212 -1.29 -13.66 31.13
CA LYS A 212 -0.49 -12.83 32.02
C LYS A 212 0.57 -13.74 32.60
N ASP A 213 1.84 -13.38 32.45
CA ASP A 213 2.87 -13.93 33.30
C ASP A 213 2.53 -13.45 34.72
N ASP A 214 2.01 -14.36 35.55
CA ASP A 214 1.91 -14.13 36.98
C ASP A 214 3.36 -14.13 37.50
N ASP A 215 4.01 -12.97 37.48
CA ASP A 215 5.24 -12.69 38.20
C ASP A 215 4.97 -12.63 39.73
N SER A 216 4.22 -13.62 40.25
CA SER A 216 4.20 -13.91 41.68
C SER A 216 5.44 -14.72 42.03
N ASN A 217 6.62 -14.10 41.88
CA ASN A 217 7.71 -14.38 42.79
C ASN A 217 7.19 -13.97 44.18
N THR A 218 6.63 -14.94 44.89
CA THR A 218 6.44 -14.85 46.32
C THR A 218 7.85 -14.94 46.90
N ASP A 219 8.51 -13.78 47.03
CA ASP A 219 9.62 -13.63 47.97
C ASP A 219 9.01 -13.74 49.37
N ASP A 220 8.72 -14.97 49.78
CA ASP A 220 8.53 -15.33 51.19
C ASP A 220 9.92 -15.40 51.84
N ASP A 221 10.51 -14.23 52.08
CA ASP A 221 11.72 -14.09 52.89
C ASP A 221 11.42 -13.25 54.16
N TYR A 222 11.28 -14.00 55.27
CA TYR A 222 11.42 -13.66 56.71
C TYR A 222 10.32 -12.92 57.48
#